data_AF-A0A1T8GWW1-F1
#
_entry.id   AF-A0A1T8GWW1-F1
#
_cell.length_a   1.000
_cell.length_b   1.000
_cell.length_c   1.000
_cell.angle_alpha   90.00
_cell.angle_beta   90.00
_cell.angle_gamma   90.00
#
_symmetry.space_group_name_H-M   'P 1'
#
loop_
_entity.id
_entity.type
_entity.pdbx_description
1 polymer ?
#
loop_
_entity_poly.entity_id
_entity_poly.type
_entity_poly.pdbx_seq_one_letter_code
_entity_poly.pdbx_strand_id
1 'polypeptide(L)'
;MSVTFNRAQLINVANSALAAHERARVDYVKACDKYRADHARQHDNTAKLRVVRDWLTAQLKKGGPIAEPGSDILGGGNFRGLFYTPPGNYDVRNSVAEPDGLLSPAQAIETRSLLKVLEAATGDTVSAAELKLLGLKNLQPVFAAAAREAGK
;
A
#
# COMPACT_ATOMS: atom_id res chain seq x y z
N MET A 1 25.97 24.94 16.25
CA MET A 1 24.88 25.10 17.23
C MET A 1 24.13 23.78 17.32
N SER A 2 24.03 23.19 18.52
CA SER A 2 23.24 21.98 18.77
C SER A 2 21.77 22.36 18.76
N VAL A 3 20.96 21.77 17.89
CA VAL A 3 19.51 21.97 17.92
C VAL A 3 18.96 21.13 19.06
N THR A 4 18.43 21.81 20.08
CA THR A 4 17.71 21.21 21.20
C THR A 4 16.21 21.32 20.96
N PHE A 5 15.49 20.25 21.25
CA PHE A 5 14.05 20.18 21.06
C PHE A 5 13.36 20.00 22.40
N ASN A 6 12.19 20.61 22.56
CA ASN A 6 11.32 20.32 23.69
C ASN A 6 10.77 18.90 23.56
N ARG A 7 10.94 18.08 24.60
CA ARG A 7 10.54 16.68 24.62
C ARG A 7 9.03 16.51 24.43
N ALA A 8 8.21 17.32 25.11
CA ALA A 8 6.75 17.24 25.00
C ALA A 8 6.29 17.60 23.58
N GLN A 9 6.91 18.58 22.94
CA GLN A 9 6.63 18.91 21.54
C GLN A 9 7.00 17.75 20.60
N LEU A 10 8.16 17.11 20.78
CA LEU A 10 8.55 15.94 19.99
C LEU A 10 7.60 14.76 20.17
N ILE A 11 7.13 14.50 21.40
CA ILE A 11 6.13 13.45 21.69
C ILE A 11 4.83 13.76 20.95
N ASN A 12 4.35 15.00 21.00
CA ASN A 12 3.12 15.40 20.30
C ASN A 12 3.22 15.24 18.79
N VAL A 13 4.34 15.64 18.21
CA VAL A 13 4.61 15.49 16.77
C VAL A 13 4.71 14.03 16.37
N ALA A 14 5.42 13.21 17.14
CA ALA A 14 5.56 11.78 16.87
C ALA A 14 4.21 11.04 16.96
N ASN A 15 3.39 11.37 17.97
CA ASN A 15 2.03 10.84 18.09
C ASN A 15 1.14 11.27 16.91
N SER A 16 1.23 12.54 16.49
CA SER A 16 0.48 13.06 15.34
C SER A 16 0.90 12.39 14.03
N ALA A 17 2.20 12.17 13.84
CA ALA A 17 2.73 11.47 12.66
C ALA A 17 2.28 9.99 12.61
N LEU A 18 2.27 9.29 13.74
CA LEU A 18 1.75 7.91 13.81
C LEU A 18 0.24 7.86 13.58
N ALA A 19 -0.52 8.81 14.13
CA ALA A 19 -1.96 8.90 13.89
C ALA A 19 -2.28 9.18 12.41
N ALA A 20 -1.50 10.05 11.76
CA ALA A 20 -1.60 10.29 10.33
C ALA A 20 -1.25 9.04 9.52
N HIS A 21 -0.18 8.32 9.89
CA HIS A 21 0.22 7.05 9.25
C HIS A 21 -0.87 5.99 9.31
N GLU A 22 -1.51 5.76 10.46
CA GLU A 22 -2.55 4.73 10.57
C GLU A 22 -3.78 5.07 9.73
N ARG A 23 -4.20 6.34 9.68
CA ARG A 23 -5.29 6.78 8.79
C ARG A 23 -4.92 6.59 7.31
N ALA A 24 -3.76 7.09 6.91
CA ALA A 24 -3.23 6.96 5.56
C ALA A 24 -3.10 5.49 5.14
N ARG A 25 -2.70 4.60 6.04
CA ARG A 25 -2.60 3.16 5.81
C ARG A 25 -3.96 2.52 5.53
N VAL A 26 -4.98 2.84 6.33
CA VAL A 26 -6.34 2.31 6.14
C VAL A 26 -6.90 2.76 4.79
N ASP A 27 -6.73 4.03 4.45
CA ASP A 27 -7.23 4.58 3.19
C ASP A 27 -6.47 4.01 1.97
N TYR A 28 -5.15 3.83 2.09
CA TYR A 28 -4.36 3.19 1.04
C TYR A 28 -4.76 1.73 0.79
N VAL A 29 -5.01 0.96 1.86
CA VAL A 29 -5.49 -0.44 1.73
C VAL A 29 -6.85 -0.47 1.03
N LYS A 30 -7.79 0.40 1.44
CA LYS A 30 -9.09 0.52 0.76
C LYS A 30 -8.96 0.89 -0.71
N ALA A 31 -8.05 1.80 -1.05
CA ALA A 31 -7.80 2.19 -2.43
C ALA A 31 -7.21 1.04 -3.25
N CYS A 32 -6.28 0.27 -2.69
CA CYS A 32 -5.74 -0.94 -3.31
C CYS A 32 -6.82 -2.00 -3.56
N ASP A 33 -7.70 -2.23 -2.58
CA ASP A 33 -8.77 -3.22 -2.71
C ASP A 33 -9.82 -2.78 -3.72
N LYS A 34 -10.15 -1.48 -3.74
CA LYS A 34 -11.01 -0.90 -4.77
C LYS A 34 -10.41 -1.10 -6.17
N TYR A 35 -9.12 -0.80 -6.36
CA TYR A 35 -8.44 -1.01 -7.63
C TYR A 35 -8.51 -2.47 -8.08
N ARG A 36 -8.26 -3.42 -7.18
CA ARG A 36 -8.38 -4.87 -7.48
C ARG A 36 -9.80 -5.26 -7.87
N ALA A 37 -10.81 -4.74 -7.17
CA ALA A 37 -12.21 -5.02 -7.46
C ALA A 37 -12.65 -4.43 -8.80
N ASP A 38 -12.24 -3.20 -9.11
CA ASP A 38 -12.55 -2.54 -10.38
C ASP A 38 -11.84 -3.23 -11.55
N HIS A 39 -10.58 -3.66 -11.37
CA HIS A 39 -9.87 -4.49 -12.34
C HIS A 39 -10.60 -5.83 -12.58
N ALA A 40 -11.07 -6.51 -11.52
CA ALA A 40 -11.84 -7.74 -11.67
C ALA A 40 -13.14 -7.54 -12.48
N ARG A 41 -13.83 -6.41 -12.28
CA ARG A 41 -15.04 -6.07 -13.04
C ARG A 41 -14.74 -5.76 -14.50
N GLN A 42 -13.67 -5.01 -14.78
CA GLN A 42 -13.25 -4.67 -16.14
C GLN A 42 -12.82 -5.90 -16.94
N HIS A 43 -12.28 -6.91 -16.26
CA HIS A 43 -11.85 -8.17 -16.83
C HIS A 43 -12.87 -9.31 -16.60
N ASP A 44 -14.14 -8.97 -16.35
CA ASP A 44 -15.21 -9.97 -16.25
C ASP A 44 -15.52 -10.57 -17.62
N ASN A 45 -14.98 -11.76 -17.86
CA ASN A 45 -15.19 -12.54 -19.08
C ASN A 45 -16.29 -13.60 -18.93
N THR A 46 -17.16 -13.52 -17.90
CA THR A 46 -18.18 -14.55 -17.62
C THR A 46 -19.05 -14.86 -18.84
N ALA A 47 -19.44 -13.84 -19.61
CA ALA A 47 -20.21 -14.04 -20.84
C ALA A 47 -19.43 -14.84 -21.90
N LYS A 48 -18.15 -14.54 -22.11
CA LYS A 48 -17.28 -15.27 -23.05
C LYS A 48 -17.02 -16.70 -22.58
N LEU A 49 -16.77 -16.89 -21.29
CA LEU A 49 -16.60 -18.21 -20.68
C LEU A 49 -17.86 -19.08 -20.85
N ARG A 50 -19.05 -18.48 -20.80
CA ARG A 50 -20.31 -19.18 -21.08
C ARG A 50 -20.37 -19.70 -22.50
N VAL A 51 -20.01 -18.88 -23.50
CA VAL A 51 -19.96 -19.29 -24.91
C VAL A 51 -18.99 -20.46 -25.10
N VAL A 52 -17.79 -20.37 -24.51
CA VAL A 52 -16.77 -21.43 -24.58
C VAL A 52 -17.24 -22.71 -23.91
N ARG A 53 -17.88 -22.61 -22.75
CA ARG A 53 -18.48 -23.76 -22.04
C ARG A 53 -19.55 -24.44 -22.89
N ASP A 54 -20.45 -23.66 -23.48
CA ASP A 54 -21.56 -24.20 -24.26
C ASP A 54 -21.05 -24.86 -25.55
N TRP A 55 -20.06 -24.25 -26.20
CA TRP A 55 -19.34 -24.85 -27.33
C TRP A 55 -18.64 -26.16 -26.94
N LEU A 56 -17.90 -26.17 -25.83
CA LEU A 56 -17.19 -27.37 -25.36
C LEU A 56 -18.18 -28.51 -25.03
N THR A 57 -19.31 -28.16 -24.43
CA THR A 57 -20.40 -29.09 -24.14
C THR A 57 -20.97 -29.70 -25.43
N ALA A 58 -21.15 -28.89 -26.47
CA ALA A 58 -21.62 -29.37 -27.77
C ALA A 58 -20.61 -30.31 -28.44
N GLN A 59 -19.31 -30.03 -28.33
CA GLN A 59 -18.25 -30.91 -28.86
C GLN A 59 -18.20 -32.24 -28.12
N LEU A 60 -18.25 -32.22 -26.79
CA LEU A 60 -18.28 -33.43 -25.96
C LEU A 60 -19.48 -34.32 -26.29
N LYS A 61 -20.64 -33.73 -26.56
CA LYS A 61 -21.86 -34.48 -26.96
C LYS A 61 -21.75 -35.12 -28.34
N LYS A 62 -21.02 -34.52 -29.28
CA LYS A 62 -20.82 -35.08 -30.63
C LYS A 62 -19.93 -36.33 -30.62
N GLY A 63 -19.05 -36.44 -29.62
CA GLY A 63 -18.09 -37.54 -29.51
C GLY A 63 -16.93 -37.41 -30.51
N GLY A 64 -15.78 -37.99 -30.15
CA GLY A 64 -14.56 -37.92 -30.95
C GLY A 64 -13.57 -36.82 -30.50
N PRO A 65 -12.47 -36.63 -31.25
CA PRO A 65 -11.44 -35.66 -30.91
C PRO A 65 -11.96 -34.22 -30.89
N ILE A 66 -11.63 -33.47 -29.85
CA ILE A 66 -11.99 -32.06 -29.70
C ILE A 66 -10.87 -31.21 -30.33
N ALA A 67 -11.19 -30.47 -31.38
CA ALA A 67 -10.30 -29.47 -31.96
C ALA A 67 -10.27 -28.20 -31.09
N GLU A 68 -9.25 -27.35 -31.24
CA GLU A 68 -9.20 -26.07 -30.54
C GLU A 68 -10.32 -25.13 -31.06
N PRO A 69 -11.05 -24.40 -30.18
CA PRO A 69 -12.06 -23.44 -30.61
C PRO A 69 -11.45 -22.32 -31.44
N GLY A 70 -12.18 -21.89 -32.46
CA GLY A 70 -11.80 -20.77 -33.30
C GLY A 70 -11.84 -19.42 -32.58
N SER A 71 -11.25 -18.41 -33.22
CA SER A 71 -11.23 -17.02 -32.74
C SER A 71 -12.61 -16.41 -32.55
N ASP A 72 -13.63 -16.93 -33.25
CA ASP A 72 -15.04 -16.58 -33.13
C ASP A 72 -15.63 -16.97 -31.77
N ILE A 73 -15.21 -18.13 -31.23
CA ILE A 73 -15.63 -18.62 -29.91
C ILE A 73 -14.81 -17.97 -28.79
N LEU A 74 -13.52 -17.72 -29.04
CA LEU A 74 -12.60 -17.11 -28.07
C LEU A 74 -12.67 -15.58 -28.04
N GLY A 75 -13.41 -14.95 -28.95
CA GLY A 75 -13.55 -13.50 -29.03
C GLY A 75 -12.24 -12.79 -29.44
N GLY A 76 -11.50 -13.36 -30.38
CA GLY A 76 -10.25 -12.80 -30.92
C GLY A 76 -9.00 -13.05 -30.08
N GLY A 77 -9.10 -13.83 -28.99
CA GLY A 77 -7.99 -14.13 -28.09
C GLY A 77 -7.65 -15.62 -27.99
N ASN A 78 -6.84 -15.96 -26.99
CA ASN A 78 -6.55 -17.35 -26.61
C ASN A 78 -7.27 -17.71 -25.29
N PHE A 79 -7.28 -19.00 -24.93
CA PHE A 79 -7.86 -19.46 -23.67
C PHE A 79 -7.29 -18.76 -22.44
N ARG A 80 -5.99 -18.45 -22.46
CA ARG A 80 -5.31 -17.83 -21.31
C ARG A 80 -5.86 -16.44 -21.00
N GLY A 81 -6.25 -15.67 -22.02
CA GLY A 81 -6.84 -14.35 -21.88
C GLY A 81 -8.31 -14.33 -21.43
N LEU A 82 -8.98 -15.49 -21.38
CA LEU A 82 -10.35 -15.59 -20.89
C LEU A 82 -10.43 -15.64 -19.37
N PHE A 83 -9.41 -16.17 -18.70
CA PHE A 83 -9.40 -16.29 -17.26
C PHE A 83 -8.90 -15.00 -16.61
N TYR A 84 -9.64 -14.55 -15.60
CA TYR A 84 -9.23 -13.41 -14.82
C TYR A 84 -7.87 -13.68 -14.14
N THR A 85 -6.93 -12.76 -14.33
CA THR A 85 -5.67 -12.75 -13.59
C THR A 85 -5.66 -11.49 -12.71
N PRO A 86 -5.48 -11.63 -11.39
CA PRO A 86 -5.41 -10.47 -10.51
C PRO A 86 -4.17 -9.61 -10.85
N PRO A 87 -4.27 -8.28 -10.66
CA PRO A 87 -3.15 -7.40 -10.93
C PRO A 87 -1.99 -7.70 -9.97
N GLY A 88 -0.76 -7.58 -10.46
CA GLY A 88 0.42 -7.77 -9.64
C GLY A 88 0.60 -6.65 -8.63
N ASN A 89 1.39 -6.89 -7.57
CA ASN A 89 1.69 -5.85 -6.57
C ASN A 89 2.37 -4.61 -7.19
N TYR A 90 3.13 -4.80 -8.28
CA TYR A 90 3.74 -3.70 -9.02
C TYR A 90 2.69 -2.80 -9.68
N ASP A 91 1.70 -3.40 -10.35
CA ASP A 91 0.63 -2.65 -11.04
C ASP A 91 -0.23 -1.89 -10.04
N VAL A 92 -0.53 -2.50 -8.89
CA VAL A 92 -1.27 -1.85 -7.80
C VAL A 92 -0.50 -0.64 -7.28
N ARG A 93 0.81 -0.77 -7.03
CA ARG A 93 1.64 0.34 -6.52
C ARG A 93 1.79 1.48 -7.52
N ASN A 94 1.84 1.19 -8.82
CA ASN A 94 1.93 2.22 -9.85
C ASN A 94 0.59 2.91 -10.11
N SER A 95 -0.53 2.22 -9.85
CA SER A 95 -1.87 2.74 -10.14
C SER A 95 -2.54 3.39 -8.93
N VAL A 96 -2.14 3.03 -7.73
CA VAL A 96 -2.64 3.59 -6.47
C VAL A 96 -1.55 4.44 -5.86
N ALA A 97 -1.73 5.76 -5.88
CA ALA A 97 -0.80 6.69 -5.26
C ALA A 97 -0.70 6.44 -3.74
N GLU A 98 0.54 6.45 -3.23
CA GLU A 98 0.75 6.42 -1.79
C GLU A 98 0.28 7.75 -1.17
N PRO A 99 -0.59 7.72 -0.15
CA PRO A 99 -1.10 8.93 0.46
C PRO A 99 -0.03 9.65 1.28
N ASP A 100 -0.09 10.98 1.26
CA ASP A 100 0.73 11.83 2.11
C ASP A 100 0.55 11.44 3.59
N GLY A 101 1.66 11.23 4.30
CA GLY A 101 1.67 10.81 5.71
C GLY A 101 1.78 9.29 5.92
N LEU A 102 1.78 8.48 4.86
CA LEU A 102 2.12 7.06 4.96
C LEU A 102 3.64 6.89 5.20
N LEU A 103 4.03 6.78 6.47
CA LEU A 103 5.40 6.39 6.83
C LEU A 103 5.79 5.03 6.25
N SER A 104 7.04 4.89 5.85
CA SER A 104 7.61 3.57 5.51
C SER A 104 7.64 2.65 6.73
N PRO A 105 7.72 1.31 6.56
CA PRO A 105 7.79 0.39 7.69
C PRO A 105 8.94 0.72 8.66
N ALA A 106 10.10 1.10 8.13
CA ALA A 106 11.24 1.52 8.94
C ALA A 106 10.96 2.82 9.70
N GLN A 107 10.37 3.83 9.05
CA GLN A 107 10.01 5.10 9.68
C GLN A 107 8.97 4.92 10.79
N ALA A 108 7.96 4.07 10.59
CA ALA A 108 6.95 3.78 11.61
C ALA A 108 7.58 3.10 12.84
N ILE A 109 8.48 2.13 12.63
CA ILE A 109 9.22 1.47 13.72
C ILE A 109 10.11 2.47 14.46
N GLU A 110 10.91 3.26 13.73
CA GLU A 110 11.78 4.28 14.33
C GLU A 110 10.99 5.33 15.11
N THR A 111 9.84 5.77 14.60
CA THR A 111 8.98 6.75 15.28
C THR A 111 8.38 6.18 16.57
N ARG A 112 7.96 4.91 16.58
CA ARG A 112 7.49 4.23 17.81
C ARG A 112 8.62 4.02 18.82
N SER A 113 9.82 3.68 18.35
CA SER A 113 11.00 3.55 19.21
C SER A 113 11.41 4.89 19.81
N LEU A 114 11.36 5.96 19.01
CA LEU A 114 11.58 7.33 19.48
C LEU A 114 10.60 7.69 20.61
N LEU A 115 9.31 7.45 20.43
CA LEU A 115 8.29 7.72 21.46
C LEU A 115 8.62 7.03 22.78
N LYS A 116 8.95 5.74 22.76
CA LYS A 116 9.32 4.99 23.96
C LYS A 116 10.54 5.57 24.67
N VAL A 117 11.53 6.04 23.92
CA VAL A 117 12.73 6.67 24.50
C VAL A 117 12.39 8.05 25.09
N LEU A 118 11.57 8.85 24.40
CA LEU A 118 11.15 10.16 24.89
C LEU A 118 10.23 10.05 26.12
N GLU A 119 9.42 9.01 26.21
CA GLU A 119 8.59 8.74 27.39
C GLU A 119 9.44 8.31 28.60
N ALA A 120 10.50 7.53 28.37
CA ALA A 120 11.41 7.08 29.42
C ALA A 120 12.44 8.15 29.85
N ALA A 121 12.69 9.15 29.02
CA ALA A 121 13.63 10.23 29.34
C ALA A 121 13.07 11.19 30.39
N THR A 122 13.89 11.53 31.39
CA THR A 122 13.52 12.38 32.53
C THR A 122 13.79 13.88 32.32
N GLY A 123 14.42 14.27 31.21
CA GLY A 123 14.74 15.68 30.90
C GLY A 123 13.71 16.37 30.00
N ASP A 124 13.55 17.69 30.12
CA ASP A 124 12.58 18.46 29.32
C ASP A 124 13.04 18.75 27.89
N THR A 125 14.35 18.66 27.64
CA THR A 125 14.95 18.91 26.34
C THR A 125 15.77 17.72 25.87
N VAL A 126 15.70 17.42 24.57
CA VAL A 126 16.50 16.38 23.93
C VAL A 126 17.29 17.00 22.78
N SER A 127 18.59 16.71 22.71
CA SER A 127 19.47 17.21 21.65
C SER A 127 19.46 16.28 20.43
N ALA A 128 19.68 16.86 19.25
CA ALA A 128 19.84 16.08 18.02
C ALA A 128 20.99 15.06 18.08
N ALA A 129 22.03 15.33 18.89
CA ALA A 129 23.16 14.43 19.08
C ALA A 129 22.77 13.17 19.89
N GLU A 130 21.95 13.33 20.93
CA GLU A 130 21.42 12.20 21.72
C GLU A 130 20.51 11.31 20.86
N LEU A 131 19.66 11.92 20.03
CA LEU A 131 18.78 11.18 19.10
C LEU A 131 19.58 10.39 18.06
N LYS A 132 20.70 10.95 17.58
CA LYS A 132 21.60 10.27 16.64
C LYS A 132 22.39 9.13 17.30
N LEU A 133 22.78 9.28 18.57
CA LEU A 133 23.43 8.25 19.39
C LEU A 133 22.52 7.04 19.64
N LEU A 134 21.21 7.27 19.72
CA LEU A 134 20.19 6.20 19.85
C LEU A 134 19.95 5.42 18.55
N GLY A 135 20.68 5.71 17.47
CA GLY A 135 20.62 4.96 16.20
C GLY A 135 19.43 5.35 15.31
N LEU A 136 18.68 6.40 15.65
CA LEU A 136 17.53 6.87 14.88
C LEU A 136 18.00 7.73 13.71
N LYS A 137 17.99 7.18 12.49
CA LYS A 137 18.58 7.80 11.29
C LYS A 137 17.55 8.41 10.35
N ASN A 138 16.29 7.94 10.38
CA ASN A 138 15.23 8.35 9.46
C ASN A 138 14.18 9.27 10.10
N LEU A 139 14.58 10.08 11.08
CA LEU A 139 13.68 11.02 11.79
C LEU A 139 13.50 12.37 11.09
N GLN A 140 14.10 12.57 9.91
CA GLN A 140 13.99 13.81 9.14
C GLN A 140 12.53 14.26 8.91
N PRO A 141 11.55 13.37 8.63
CA PRO A 141 10.14 13.76 8.51
C PRO A 141 9.54 14.23 9.84
N VAL A 142 9.91 13.60 10.96
CA VAL A 142 9.45 13.96 12.31
C VAL A 142 10.05 15.31 12.72
N PHE A 143 11.32 15.57 12.41
CA PHE A 143 11.94 16.87 12.64
C PHE A 143 11.38 17.98 11.76
N ALA A 144 11.09 17.70 10.48
CA ALA A 144 10.44 18.66 9.58
C ALA A 144 9.01 19.00 10.05
N ALA A 145 8.27 18.01 10.55
CA ALA A 145 6.96 18.22 11.17
C ALA A 145 7.07 19.03 12.48
N ALA A 146 8.04 18.71 13.33
CA ALA A 146 8.28 19.42 14.59
C ALA A 146 8.73 20.87 14.37
N ALA A 147 9.61 21.12 13.39
CA ALA A 147 10.04 22.48 13.05
C ALA A 147 8.90 23.33 12.48
N ARG A 148 7.95 22.72 11.75
CA ARG A 148 6.74 23.39 11.27
C ARG A 148 5.76 23.75 12.40
N GLU A 149 5.69 22.95 13.47
CA GLU A 149 4.88 23.27 14.64
C GLU A 149 5.56 24.27 15.59
N ALA A 150 6.88 24.18 15.79
CA ALA A 150 7.63 25.09 16.66
C ALA A 150 7.81 26.51 16.08
N GLY A 151 7.58 26.68 14.78
CA GLY A 151 7.58 27.98 14.10
C GLY A 151 6.22 28.68 14.04
N LYS A 152 5.18 28.12 14.66
CA LYS A 152 3.89 28.76 14.92
C LYS A 152 3.80 29.23 16.36
#